data_AF-A0A6B2M305-F1
#
_entry.id   AF-A0A6B2M305-F1
#
_cell.length_a   1.000
_cell.length_b   1.000
_cell.length_c   1.000
_cell.angle_alpha   90.00
_cell.angle_beta   90.00
_cell.angle_gamma   90.00
#
_symmetry.space_group_name_H-M   'P 1'
#
loop_
_entity.id
_entity.type
_entity.pdbx_description
1 polymer ?
#
loop_
_entity_poly.entity_id
_entity_poly.type
_entity_poly.pdbx_seq_one_letter_code
_entity_poly.pdbx_strand_id
1 'polypeptide(L)'
;MIVILSGVTTALFLVWSQTRREYANFEQRRAEAELRLTALREEREAKEAYLRAFLSEPDFVERVIRERMGYIAPGEIVFRFENP
;
A
#
# COMPACT_ATOMS: atom_id res chain seq x y z
N MET A 1 54.69 -15.10 -12.72
CA MET A 1 53.47 -15.63 -13.37
C MET A 1 52.42 -16.08 -12.35
N ILE A 2 52.77 -16.97 -11.40
CA ILE A 2 51.84 -17.50 -10.37
C ILE A 2 51.24 -16.39 -9.48
N VAL A 3 52.05 -15.42 -9.04
CA VAL A 3 51.59 -14.31 -8.18
C VAL A 3 50.58 -13.38 -8.89
N ILE A 4 50.74 -13.20 -10.20
CA ILE A 4 49.84 -12.38 -11.01
C ILE A 4 48.51 -13.12 -11.19
N LEU A 5 48.56 -14.43 -11.45
CA LEU A 5 47.39 -15.31 -11.54
C LEU A 5 46.60 -15.37 -10.22
N SER A 6 47.29 -15.44 -9.06
CA SER A 6 46.61 -15.41 -7.76
C SER A 6 45.98 -14.04 -7.46
N GLY A 7 46.60 -12.95 -7.89
CA GLY A 7 46.02 -11.61 -7.76
C GLY A 7 44.74 -11.45 -8.58
N VAL A 8 44.76 -11.89 -9.84
CA VAL A 8 43.60 -11.81 -10.75
C VAL A 8 42.44 -12.68 -10.27
N THR A 9 42.71 -13.91 -9.83
CA THR A 9 41.66 -14.80 -9.31
C THR A 9 41.01 -14.25 -8.04
N THR A 10 41.80 -13.67 -7.14
CA THR A 10 41.28 -13.04 -5.92
C THR A 10 40.42 -11.81 -6.25
N ALA A 11 40.87 -10.96 -7.18
CA ALA A 11 40.10 -9.79 -7.63
C ALA A 11 38.76 -10.19 -8.28
N LEU A 12 38.78 -11.20 -9.16
CA LEU A 12 37.57 -11.73 -9.79
C LEU A 12 36.60 -12.32 -8.77
N PHE A 13 37.12 -13.05 -7.77
CA PHE A 13 36.31 -13.62 -6.70
C PHE A 13 35.62 -12.53 -5.86
N LEU A 14 36.35 -11.46 -5.51
CA LEU A 14 35.80 -10.33 -4.77
C LEU A 14 34.68 -9.64 -5.56
N VAL A 15 34.92 -9.30 -6.82
CA VAL A 15 33.92 -8.66 -7.69
C VAL A 15 32.69 -9.56 -7.84
N TRP A 16 32.87 -10.85 -8.10
CA TRP A 16 31.77 -11.79 -8.24
C TRP A 16 30.94 -11.92 -6.96
N SER A 17 31.59 -11.96 -5.79
CA SER A 17 30.91 -12.01 -4.50
C SER A 17 30.11 -10.74 -4.22
N GLN A 18 30.64 -9.57 -4.59
CA GLN A 18 29.97 -8.29 -4.44
C GLN A 18 28.75 -8.19 -5.36
N THR A 19 28.90 -8.54 -6.64
CA THR A 19 27.80 -8.56 -7.61
C THR A 19 26.69 -9.52 -7.19
N ARG A 20 27.02 -10.70 -6.63
CA ARG A 20 26.02 -11.64 -6.10
C ARG A 20 25.22 -11.05 -4.93
N ARG A 21 25.89 -10.36 -4.00
CA ARG A 21 25.22 -9.70 -2.86
C ARG A 21 24.31 -8.57 -3.32
N GLU A 22 24.79 -7.78 -4.26
CA GLU A 22 24.04 -6.65 -4.81
C GLU A 22 22.82 -7.13 -5.61
N TYR A 23 22.98 -8.21 -6.39
CA TYR A 23 21.85 -8.88 -7.06
C TYR A 23 20.82 -9.40 -6.06
N ALA A 24 21.24 -10.07 -4.99
CA ALA A 24 20.33 -10.56 -3.95
C ALA A 24 19.56 -9.40 -3.28
N ASN A 25 20.22 -8.28 -3.00
CA ASN A 25 19.57 -7.08 -2.45
C ASN A 25 18.55 -6.49 -3.43
N PHE A 26 18.85 -6.47 -4.73
CA PHE A 26 17.90 -6.00 -5.74
C PHE A 26 16.67 -6.92 -5.85
N GLU A 27 16.86 -8.23 -5.82
CA GLU A 27 15.76 -9.19 -5.85
C GLU A 27 14.87 -9.07 -4.60
N GLN A 28 15.46 -8.90 -3.40
CA GLN A 28 14.68 -8.64 -2.18
C GLN A 28 13.85 -7.35 -2.30
N ARG A 29 14.45 -6.26 -2.78
CA ARG A 29 13.72 -4.99 -2.98
C ARG A 29 12.62 -5.11 -4.01
N ARG A 30 12.83 -5.89 -5.08
CA ARG A 30 11.80 -6.18 -6.09
C ARG A 30 10.63 -6.92 -5.47
N ALA A 31 10.90 -7.99 -4.72
CA ALA A 31 9.87 -8.76 -4.03
C ALA A 31 9.08 -7.91 -3.03
N GLU A 32 9.75 -7.08 -2.22
CA GLU A 32 9.08 -6.15 -1.30
C GLU A 32 8.21 -5.12 -2.04
N ALA A 33 8.71 -4.56 -3.14
CA ALA A 33 7.97 -3.59 -3.93
C ALA A 33 6.73 -4.23 -4.56
N GLU A 34 6.83 -5.46 -5.06
CA GLU A 34 5.73 -6.22 -5.64
C GLU A 34 4.67 -6.58 -4.59
N LEU A 35 5.08 -7.00 -3.39
CA LEU A 35 4.17 -7.21 -2.26
C LEU A 35 3.45 -5.92 -1.85
N ARG A 36 4.13 -4.78 -1.83
CA ARG A 36 3.47 -3.50 -1.54
C ARG A 36 2.51 -3.09 -2.66
N LEU A 37 2.87 -3.35 -3.91
CA LEU A 37 2.03 -3.03 -5.07
C LEU A 37 0.74 -3.85 -5.07
N THR A 38 0.83 -5.13 -4.75
CA THR A 38 -0.32 -6.03 -4.64
C THR A 38 -1.23 -5.60 -3.49
N ALA A 39 -0.68 -5.37 -2.29
CA ALA A 39 -1.45 -4.88 -1.14
C ALA A 39 -2.16 -3.54 -1.42
N LEU A 40 -1.47 -2.58 -2.05
CA LEU A 40 -2.06 -1.28 -2.41
C LEU A 40 -3.15 -1.41 -3.47
N ARG A 41 -3.03 -2.36 -4.40
CA ARG A 41 -4.07 -2.64 -5.41
C ARG A 41 -5.32 -3.22 -4.77
N GLU A 42 -5.17 -4.17 -3.86
CA GLU A 42 -6.29 -4.75 -3.11
C GLU A 42 -7.00 -3.68 -2.27
N GLU A 43 -6.25 -2.82 -1.59
CA GLU A 43 -6.82 -1.71 -0.82
C GLU A 43 -7.56 -0.70 -1.71
N ARG A 44 -6.99 -0.41 -2.90
CA ARG A 44 -7.64 0.41 -3.94
C ARG A 44 -8.95 -0.18 -4.38
N GLU A 45 -8.96 -1.46 -4.74
CA GLU A 45 -10.15 -2.16 -5.22
C GLU A 45 -11.25 -2.19 -4.16
N ALA A 46 -10.89 -2.47 -2.90
CA ALA A 46 -11.82 -2.42 -1.78
C ALA A 46 -12.44 -1.02 -1.60
N LYS A 47 -11.63 0.05 -1.68
CA LYS A 47 -12.11 1.44 -1.59
C LYS A 47 -12.98 1.83 -2.79
N GLU A 48 -12.64 1.38 -3.99
CA GLU A 48 -13.42 1.66 -5.20
C GLU A 48 -14.75 0.89 -5.20
N ALA A 49 -14.78 -0.35 -4.72
CA ALA A 49 -16.01 -1.10 -4.51
C ALA A 49 -16.90 -0.43 -3.46
N TYR A 50 -16.31 0.03 -2.35
CA TYR A 50 -17.01 0.81 -1.33
C TYR A 50 -17.57 2.12 -1.91
N LEU A 51 -16.78 2.86 -2.68
CA LEU A 51 -17.22 4.10 -3.31
C LEU A 51 -18.32 3.86 -4.35
N ARG A 52 -18.22 2.78 -5.12
CA ARG A 52 -19.24 2.40 -6.11
C ARG A 52 -20.56 2.06 -5.41
N ALA A 53 -20.52 1.27 -4.34
CA ALA A 53 -21.68 0.97 -3.51
C ALA A 53 -22.26 2.23 -2.87
N PHE A 54 -21.39 3.14 -2.42
CA PHE A 54 -21.80 4.44 -1.92
C PHE A 54 -22.52 5.26 -2.99
N LEU A 55 -21.98 5.36 -4.21
CA LEU A 55 -22.58 6.18 -5.27
C LEU A 55 -23.81 5.55 -5.96
N SER A 56 -23.98 4.23 -5.92
CA SER A 56 -25.10 3.55 -6.59
C SER A 56 -26.43 3.63 -5.84
N GLU A 57 -26.41 3.88 -4.52
CA GLU A 57 -27.61 3.94 -3.69
C GLU A 57 -27.74 5.30 -2.99
N PRO A 58 -28.55 6.23 -3.53
CA PRO A 58 -28.71 7.57 -2.95
C PRO A 58 -29.20 7.56 -1.49
N ASP A 59 -30.02 6.57 -1.11
CA ASP A 59 -30.49 6.40 0.28
C ASP A 59 -29.35 5.99 1.24
N PHE A 60 -28.33 5.27 0.73
CA PHE A 60 -27.15 4.88 1.50
C PHE A 60 -26.22 6.07 1.74
N VAL A 61 -26.05 6.93 0.72
CA VAL A 61 -25.26 8.18 0.82
C VAL A 61 -25.80 9.08 1.91
N GLU A 62 -27.11 9.30 1.93
CA GLU A 62 -27.74 10.18 2.91
C GLU A 62 -27.56 9.66 4.34
N ARG A 63 -27.70 8.35 4.55
CA ARG A 63 -27.47 7.71 5.85
C ARG A 63 -26.02 7.86 6.35
N VAL A 64 -25.03 7.59 5.49
CA VAL A 64 -23.61 7.69 5.87
C VAL A 64 -23.19 9.14 6.10
N ILE A 65 -23.71 10.09 5.31
CA ILE A 65 -23.46 11.52 5.52
C ILE A 65 -24.11 11.98 6.84
N ARG A 66 -25.32 11.50 7.15
CA ARG A 66 -26.03 11.80 8.41
C ARG A 66 -25.28 11.26 9.63
N GLU A 67 -24.75 10.05 9.58
CA GLU A 67 -23.96 9.44 10.67
C GLU A 67 -22.56 10.06 10.83
N ARG A 68 -21.85 10.33 9.73
CA ARG A 68 -20.43 10.70 9.77
C ARG A 68 -20.19 12.21 9.80
N MET A 69 -21.08 12.99 9.17
CA MET A 69 -21.00 14.46 9.11
C MET A 69 -22.06 15.14 9.98
N GLY A 70 -22.99 14.39 10.60
CA GLY A 70 -24.09 14.96 11.37
C GLY A 70 -25.01 15.83 10.52
N TYR A 71 -25.13 15.54 9.22
CA TYR A 71 -25.90 16.34 8.29
C TYR A 71 -27.40 16.29 8.61
N ILE A 72 -28.02 17.45 8.78
CA ILE A 72 -29.44 17.62 9.07
C ILE A 72 -30.09 18.21 7.82
N ALA A 73 -31.12 17.54 7.29
CA ALA A 73 -31.84 18.05 6.12
C ALA A 73 -32.54 19.39 6.44
N PRO A 74 -32.72 20.30 5.46
CA PRO A 74 -33.42 21.56 5.72
C PRO A 74 -34.86 21.28 6.20
N GLY A 75 -35.16 21.65 7.44
CA GLY A 75 -36.48 21.44 8.07
C GLY A 75 -36.55 20.30 9.11
N GLU A 76 -35.44 19.61 9.36
CA GLU A 76 -35.39 18.50 10.32
C GLU A 76 -34.89 18.98 11.70
N ILE A 77 -35.54 18.55 12.79
CA ILE A 77 -35.18 18.95 14.16
C ILE A 77 -34.51 17.75 14.85
N VAL A 78 -33.22 17.88 15.16
CA VAL A 78 -32.46 16.84 15.88
C VAL A 78 -32.41 17.17 17.37
N PHE A 79 -33.00 16.30 18.18
CA PHE A 79 -32.90 16.38 19.65
C PHE A 79 -31.71 15.55 20.11
N ARG A 80 -30.65 16.22 20.59
CA ARG A 80 -29.56 15.57 21.32
C ARG A 80 -29.90 15.61 22.80
N PHE A 81 -30.26 14.47 23.36
CA PHE A 81 -30.42 14.33 24.81
C PHE A 81 -29.04 14.03 25.41
N GLU A 82 -28.47 15.00 26.13
CA GLU A 82 -27.41 14.70 27.08
C GLU A 82 -28.07 14.00 28.28
N ASN A 83 -27.63 12.78 28.59
CA ASN A 83 -28.10 12.08 29.79
C ASN A 83 -27.71 12.90 31.03
N PRO A 84 -28.57 12.92 32.07
CA PRO A 84 -28.37 13.75 33.26
C PRO A 84 -27.12 13.39 34.08
#